data_AF-A0A932XRV3-F1
#
_entry.id   AF-A0A932XRV3-F1
#
_cell.length_a   1.000
_cell.length_b   1.000
_cell.length_c   1.000
_cell.angle_alpha   90.00
_cell.angle_beta   90.00
_cell.angle_gamma   90.00
#
_symmetry.space_group_name_H-M   'P 1'
#
loop_
_entity.id
_entity.type
_entity.pdbx_description
1 polymer ?
#
loop_
_entity_poly.entity_id
_entity_poly.type
_entity_poly.pdbx_seq_one_letter_code
_entity_poly.pdbx_strand_id
1 'polypeptide(L)'
;MMVGCLMVMLLTGCQAATRQKMLSLVFDGATPTPPPPTRRLRRDLLREIETLQEQLRQAREESALAQQGPARAAEAQTPAAPARPIEQARTWDEAAKLLPSSDDMPDWVKAVSDGVIAPKPGLDPQAAREPVLPLDVELVPADDPTYAVLFRHEPHTAWLSCANCHPAIFQMKRGADTITMDKITEGKYCGVCHGKVAFSADACARCHQAMATP
;
A
#
# COMPACT_ATOMS: atom_id res chain seq x y z
N MET A 1 71.61 -0.23 1.83
CA MET A 1 71.30 1.14 2.28
C MET A 1 69.89 1.44 1.74
N MET A 2 68.81 1.00 2.38
CA MET A 2 68.12 1.56 3.56
C MET A 2 67.60 3.01 3.39
N VAL A 3 66.38 3.21 3.91
CA VAL A 3 65.61 4.44 4.13
C VAL A 3 64.67 4.83 2.94
N GLY A 4 63.35 4.92 3.08
CA GLY A 4 62.52 4.86 4.27
C GLY A 4 61.04 4.62 3.94
N CYS A 5 60.49 3.64 4.63
CA CYS A 5 59.08 3.44 4.92
C CYS A 5 58.69 4.42 6.04
N LEU A 6 57.65 5.24 5.85
CA LEU A 6 56.66 5.72 6.85
C LEU A 6 56.03 7.04 6.38
N MET A 7 54.74 7.04 6.05
CA MET A 7 53.75 8.00 6.58
C MET A 7 52.37 7.79 5.92
N VAL A 8 51.75 6.64 6.20
CA VAL A 8 50.31 6.44 6.03
C VAL A 8 49.75 5.95 7.36
N MET A 9 49.63 6.84 8.37
CA MET A 9 48.91 6.59 9.62
C MET A 9 48.63 7.89 10.40
N LEU A 10 47.67 8.74 9.97
CA LEU A 10 47.18 9.86 10.81
C LEU A 10 45.68 10.19 10.62
N LEU A 11 44.78 9.21 10.41
CA LEU A 11 43.32 9.45 10.43
C LEU A 11 42.54 8.63 11.46
N THR A 12 43.22 7.94 12.38
CA THR A 12 42.62 7.14 13.46
C THR A 12 42.83 7.76 14.84
N GLY A 13 42.70 9.09 14.97
CA GLY A 13 42.97 9.79 16.24
C GLY A 13 41.98 10.87 16.67
N CYS A 14 41.02 11.29 15.83
CA CYS A 14 40.01 12.25 16.28
C CYS A 14 38.89 11.51 17.01
N GLN A 15 38.87 11.63 18.33
CA GLN A 15 37.74 11.28 19.21
C GLN A 15 36.43 11.81 18.60
N ALA A 16 35.30 11.10 18.75
CA ALA A 16 34.03 11.46 18.12
C ALA A 16 33.63 12.94 18.34
N ALA A 17 33.96 13.48 19.52
CA ALA A 17 33.76 14.89 19.85
C ALA A 17 34.58 15.86 18.97
N THR A 18 35.81 15.50 18.60
CA THR A 18 36.67 16.30 17.71
C THR A 18 36.18 16.25 16.26
N ARG A 19 35.64 15.10 15.82
CA ARG A 19 34.99 14.98 14.50
C ARG A 19 33.73 15.84 14.41
N GLN A 20 32.91 15.87 15.47
CA GLN A 20 31.69 16.68 15.53
C GLN A 20 31.97 18.17 15.46
N LYS A 21 33.03 18.65 16.14
CA LYS A 21 33.45 20.07 16.09
C LYS A 21 33.94 20.49 14.70
N MET A 22 34.61 19.61 13.96
CA MET A 22 34.96 19.90 12.56
C MET A 22 33.72 19.91 11.65
N LEU A 23 32.76 19.01 11.88
CA LEU A 23 31.50 18.96 11.12
C LEU A 23 30.69 20.26 11.25
N SER A 24 30.64 20.87 12.44
CA SER A 24 29.97 22.16 12.65
C SER A 24 30.72 23.38 12.07
N LEU A 25 31.99 23.23 11.70
CA LEU A 25 32.78 24.29 11.06
C LEU A 25 32.69 24.25 9.52
N VAL A 26 32.28 23.12 8.94
CA VAL A 26 32.18 22.92 7.48
C VAL A 26 30.72 23.00 7.00
N PHE A 27 29.76 22.69 7.88
CA PHE A 27 28.33 22.68 7.54
C PHE A 27 27.55 23.62 8.45
N ASP A 28 27.10 24.76 7.91
CA ASP A 28 26.31 25.81 8.60
C ASP A 28 24.88 25.39 9.03
N GLY A 29 24.59 24.10 9.03
CA GLY A 29 23.30 23.52 9.44
C GLY A 29 23.40 22.37 10.43
N ALA A 30 24.60 22.07 10.96
CA ALA A 30 24.79 21.00 11.93
C ALA A 30 24.21 21.40 13.30
N THR A 31 22.96 21.05 13.57
CA THR A 31 22.39 21.18 14.93
C THR A 31 23.21 20.35 15.91
N PRO A 32 23.54 20.86 17.11
CA PRO A 32 24.26 20.09 18.12
C PRO A 32 23.48 18.81 18.42
N THR A 33 24.18 17.67 18.43
CA THR A 33 23.56 16.39 18.83
C THR A 33 22.94 16.54 20.22
N PRO A 34 21.67 16.16 20.41
CA PRO A 34 21.02 16.28 21.71
C PRO A 34 21.82 15.52 22.77
N PRO A 35 21.85 16.01 24.02
CA PRO A 35 22.56 15.34 25.09
C PRO A 35 22.02 13.91 25.25
N PRO A 36 22.87 12.93 25.59
CA PRO A 36 22.42 11.56 25.77
C PRO A 36 21.31 11.50 26.83
N PRO A 37 20.30 10.63 26.65
CA PRO A 37 19.20 10.51 27.60
C PRO A 37 19.74 10.16 28.98
N THR A 38 19.09 10.69 30.03
CA THR A 38 19.44 10.38 31.41
C THR A 38 19.42 8.86 31.63
N ARG A 39 20.22 8.35 32.59
CA ARG A 39 20.28 6.92 32.91
C ARG A 39 18.90 6.32 33.18
N ARG A 40 18.00 7.11 33.81
CA ARG A 40 16.61 6.72 34.06
C ARG A 40 15.83 6.55 32.76
N LEU A 41 15.84 7.57 31.89
CA LEU A 41 15.14 7.53 30.60
C LEU A 41 15.66 6.39 29.72
N ARG A 42 16.98 6.18 29.67
CA ARG A 42 17.58 5.05 28.95
C ARG A 42 17.04 3.70 29.44
N ARG A 43 16.96 3.49 30.76
CA ARG A 43 16.43 2.25 31.35
C ARG A 43 14.95 2.06 31.06
N ASP A 44 14.18 3.13 31.07
CA ASP A 44 12.74 3.09 30.82
C ASP A 44 12.46 2.74 29.34
N LEU A 45 13.19 3.38 28.40
CA LEU A 45 13.13 3.05 26.98
C LEU A 45 13.55 1.61 26.66
N LEU A 46 14.60 1.09 27.31
CA LEU A 46 15.01 -0.30 27.09
C LEU A 46 13.94 -1.29 27.56
N ARG A 47 13.29 -1.02 28.70
CA ARG A 47 12.16 -1.84 29.16
C ARG A 47 10.98 -1.77 28.20
N GLU A 48 10.69 -0.60 27.66
CA GLU A 48 9.63 -0.41 26.67
C GLU A 48 9.93 -1.20 25.37
N ILE A 49 11.17 -1.16 24.89
CA ILE A 49 11.61 -1.95 23.74
C ILE A 49 11.43 -3.45 24.00
N GLU A 50 11.85 -3.94 25.16
CA GLU A 50 11.67 -5.36 25.53
C GLU A 50 10.18 -5.75 25.55
N THR A 51 9.31 -4.90 26.12
CA THR A 51 7.86 -5.15 26.14
C THR A 51 7.25 -5.16 24.75
N LEU A 52 7.64 -4.23 23.87
CA LEU A 52 7.13 -4.15 22.50
C LEU A 52 7.60 -5.35 21.66
N GLN A 53 8.84 -5.78 21.85
CA GLN A 53 9.37 -6.97 21.18
C GLN A 53 8.59 -8.23 21.59
N GLU A 54 8.25 -8.35 22.87
CA GLU A 54 7.45 -9.46 23.38
C GLU A 54 6.01 -9.42 22.85
N GLN A 55 5.37 -8.24 22.84
CA GLN A 55 4.04 -8.07 22.25
C GLN A 55 4.04 -8.43 20.75
N LEU A 56 5.07 -8.04 20.00
CA LEU A 56 5.19 -8.38 18.59
C LEU A 56 5.35 -9.90 18.38
N ARG A 57 6.13 -10.57 19.25
CA ARG A 57 6.29 -12.02 19.21
C ARG A 57 4.95 -12.72 19.45
N GLN A 58 4.20 -12.30 20.47
CA GLN A 58 2.89 -12.84 20.80
C GLN A 58 1.87 -12.62 19.67
N ALA A 59 1.79 -11.41 19.12
CA ALA A 59 0.88 -11.10 18.02
C ALA A 59 1.21 -11.93 16.76
N ARG A 60 2.50 -12.17 16.48
CA ARG A 60 2.92 -13.06 15.40
C ARG A 60 2.49 -14.51 15.65
N GLU A 61 2.66 -15.01 16.86
CA GLU A 61 2.23 -16.36 17.24
C GLU A 61 0.70 -16.51 17.16
N GLU A 62 -0.06 -15.54 17.66
CA GLU A 62 -1.51 -15.48 17.54
C GLU A 62 -1.95 -15.47 16.07
N SER A 63 -1.31 -14.64 15.24
CA SER A 63 -1.58 -14.61 13.80
C SER A 63 -1.25 -15.94 13.11
N ALA A 64 -0.17 -16.61 13.52
CA ALA A 64 0.23 -17.91 12.97
C ALA A 64 -0.76 -19.01 13.36
N LEU A 65 -1.30 -18.98 14.59
CA LEU A 65 -2.33 -19.90 15.06
C LEU A 65 -3.67 -19.64 14.35
N ALA A 66 -4.06 -18.37 14.17
CA ALA A 66 -5.25 -17.99 13.42
C ALA A 66 -5.19 -18.46 11.95
N GLN A 67 -3.99 -18.43 11.34
CA GLN A 67 -3.73 -18.93 9.98
C GLN A 67 -3.73 -20.46 9.85
N GLN A 68 -3.79 -21.22 10.95
CA GLN A 68 -3.82 -22.69 10.98
C GLN A 68 -5.22 -23.28 11.22
N GLY A 69 -6.26 -22.44 11.24
CA GLY A 69 -7.64 -22.86 11.51
C GLY A 69 -8.25 -23.80 10.44
N PRO A 70 -9.36 -24.49 10.79
CA PRO A 70 -9.98 -25.53 9.95
C PRO A 70 -10.48 -25.05 8.58
N ALA A 71 -10.67 -23.75 8.38
CA ALA A 71 -11.01 -23.17 7.08
C ALA A 71 -9.92 -23.44 6.00
N ARG A 72 -8.64 -23.50 6.39
CA ARG A 72 -7.52 -23.68 5.45
C ARG A 72 -7.37 -25.11 4.94
N ALA A 73 -7.81 -26.11 5.70
CA ALA A 73 -7.78 -27.52 5.27
C ALA A 73 -8.69 -27.77 4.06
N ALA A 74 -9.73 -26.93 3.88
CA ALA A 74 -10.65 -27.01 2.75
C ALA A 74 -10.14 -26.26 1.49
N GLU A 75 -9.27 -25.27 1.61
CA GLU A 75 -8.80 -24.44 0.47
C GLU A 75 -7.49 -24.92 -0.18
N ALA A 76 -6.72 -25.79 0.49
CA ALA A 76 -5.41 -26.26 0.02
C ALA A 76 -5.44 -27.17 -1.23
N GLN A 77 -6.57 -27.33 -1.91
CA GLN A 77 -6.79 -28.39 -2.91
C GLN A 77 -7.22 -27.91 -4.31
N THR A 78 -7.12 -26.62 -4.62
CA THR A 78 -7.34 -26.18 -6.01
C THR A 78 -6.02 -26.21 -6.78
N PRO A 79 -5.89 -27.03 -7.85
CA PRO A 79 -4.70 -27.02 -8.70
C PRO A 79 -4.46 -25.63 -9.28
N ALA A 80 -3.19 -25.21 -9.38
CA ALA A 80 -2.83 -23.97 -10.06
C ALA A 80 -3.39 -23.99 -11.48
N ALA A 81 -4.25 -23.03 -11.81
CA ALA A 81 -4.78 -22.85 -13.15
C ALA A 81 -3.62 -22.69 -14.16
N PRO A 82 -3.78 -23.15 -15.41
CA PRO A 82 -2.76 -23.00 -16.44
C PRO A 82 -2.36 -21.52 -16.61
N ALA A 83 -1.07 -21.28 -16.84
CA ALA A 83 -0.52 -19.93 -16.96
C ALA A 83 -1.17 -19.17 -18.13
N ARG A 84 -1.64 -17.96 -17.85
CA ARG A 84 -2.32 -17.11 -18.84
C ARG A 84 -1.32 -16.51 -19.82
N PRO A 85 -1.71 -16.17 -21.06
CA PRO A 85 -0.80 -15.53 -22.01
C PRO A 85 -0.13 -14.27 -21.47
N ILE A 86 -0.87 -13.45 -20.71
CA ILE A 86 -0.32 -12.22 -20.11
C ILE A 86 0.76 -12.49 -19.07
N GLU A 87 0.75 -13.64 -18.40
CA GLU A 87 1.77 -14.03 -17.41
C GLU A 87 3.12 -14.39 -18.08
N GLN A 88 3.13 -14.52 -19.41
CA GLN A 88 4.34 -14.79 -20.21
C GLN A 88 4.93 -13.52 -20.83
N ALA A 89 4.22 -12.39 -20.77
CA ALA A 89 4.69 -11.12 -21.30
C ALA A 89 5.98 -10.69 -20.59
N ARG A 90 6.98 -10.27 -21.36
CA ARG A 90 8.28 -9.81 -20.85
C ARG A 90 8.41 -8.30 -20.81
N THR A 91 7.49 -7.60 -21.46
CA THR A 91 7.44 -6.13 -21.53
C THR A 91 6.03 -5.63 -21.25
N TRP A 92 5.93 -4.37 -20.82
CA TRP A 92 4.63 -3.72 -20.60
C TRP A 92 3.85 -3.57 -21.90
N ASP A 93 4.51 -3.33 -23.04
CA ASP A 93 3.85 -3.21 -24.34
C ASP A 93 3.24 -4.54 -24.80
N GLU A 94 3.89 -5.67 -24.51
CA GLU A 94 3.33 -7.01 -24.77
C GLU A 94 2.11 -7.26 -23.88
N ALA A 95 2.20 -6.96 -22.58
CA ALA A 95 1.09 -7.14 -21.65
C ALA A 95 -0.11 -6.25 -22.01
N ALA A 96 0.14 -4.99 -22.36
CA ALA A 96 -0.89 -4.03 -22.73
C ALA A 96 -1.69 -4.47 -23.96
N LYS A 97 -1.05 -5.11 -24.95
CA LYS A 97 -1.73 -5.67 -26.14
C LYS A 97 -2.67 -6.83 -25.84
N LEU A 98 -2.49 -7.48 -24.68
CA LEU A 98 -3.30 -8.63 -24.26
C LEU A 98 -4.47 -8.20 -23.38
N LEU A 99 -4.48 -6.98 -22.86
CA LEU A 99 -5.55 -6.48 -22.00
C LEU A 99 -6.71 -5.94 -22.85
N PRO A 100 -7.97 -6.19 -22.43
CA PRO A 100 -9.10 -5.45 -22.96
C PRO A 100 -8.95 -3.96 -22.61
N SER A 101 -9.48 -3.08 -23.47
CA SER A 101 -9.43 -1.63 -23.27
C SER A 101 -10.81 -0.98 -23.45
N SER A 102 -10.99 0.14 -22.76
CA SER A 102 -12.12 1.07 -22.88
C SER A 102 -11.57 2.49 -22.78
N ASP A 103 -11.98 3.39 -23.67
CA ASP A 103 -11.52 4.79 -23.70
C ASP A 103 -9.98 4.93 -23.67
N ASP A 104 -9.30 4.15 -24.52
CA ASP A 104 -7.83 4.09 -24.64
C ASP A 104 -7.07 3.67 -23.36
N MET A 105 -7.78 3.16 -22.34
CA MET A 105 -7.21 2.68 -21.09
C MET A 105 -7.52 1.19 -20.88
N PRO A 106 -6.66 0.43 -20.17
CA PRO A 106 -6.98 -0.94 -19.80
C PRO A 106 -8.29 -1.04 -19.01
N ASP A 107 -9.18 -1.94 -19.43
CA ASP A 107 -10.40 -2.28 -18.70
C ASP A 107 -10.10 -3.42 -17.73
N TRP A 108 -9.71 -3.05 -16.50
CA TRP A 108 -9.39 -4.02 -15.46
C TRP A 108 -10.56 -4.92 -15.07
N VAL A 109 -11.79 -4.40 -15.07
CA VAL A 109 -12.99 -5.17 -14.71
C VAL A 109 -13.21 -6.26 -15.75
N LYS A 110 -13.15 -5.89 -17.03
CA LYS A 110 -13.24 -6.85 -18.13
C LYS A 110 -12.08 -7.84 -18.12
N ALA A 111 -10.86 -7.39 -17.84
CA ALA A 111 -9.69 -8.27 -17.78
C ALA A 111 -9.82 -9.35 -16.70
N VAL A 112 -10.35 -9.00 -15.52
CA VAL A 112 -10.64 -9.98 -14.45
C VAL A 112 -11.80 -10.89 -14.85
N SER A 113 -12.91 -10.32 -15.36
CA SER A 113 -14.11 -11.08 -15.71
C SER A 113 -13.88 -12.07 -16.87
N ASP A 114 -13.09 -11.68 -17.87
CA ASP A 114 -12.74 -12.53 -19.02
C ASP A 114 -11.64 -13.54 -18.66
N GLY A 115 -11.08 -13.46 -17.45
CA GLY A 115 -9.99 -14.32 -16.99
C GLY A 115 -8.64 -14.05 -17.65
N VAL A 116 -8.49 -12.91 -18.35
CA VAL A 116 -7.22 -12.44 -18.93
C VAL A 116 -6.18 -12.25 -17.83
N ILE A 117 -6.59 -11.73 -16.69
CA ILE A 117 -5.78 -11.67 -15.46
C ILE A 117 -6.43 -12.48 -14.35
N ALA A 118 -5.63 -13.08 -13.48
CA ALA A 118 -6.09 -13.59 -12.20
C ALA A 118 -5.20 -13.08 -11.07
N PRO A 119 -5.70 -12.11 -10.28
CA PRO A 119 -5.01 -11.62 -9.11
C PRO A 119 -4.72 -12.76 -8.14
N LYS A 120 -3.48 -12.79 -7.65
CA LYS A 120 -3.10 -13.67 -6.55
C LYS A 120 -3.68 -13.13 -5.25
N PRO A 121 -4.07 -13.99 -4.29
CA PRO A 121 -4.58 -13.55 -2.99
C PRO A 121 -3.53 -12.82 -2.15
N GLY A 122 -2.24 -13.06 -2.41
CA GLY A 122 -1.14 -12.36 -1.75
C GLY A 122 0.23 -12.79 -2.28
N LEU A 123 1.27 -12.29 -1.64
CA LEU A 123 2.66 -12.67 -1.94
C LEU A 123 3.01 -14.06 -1.39
N ASP A 124 2.39 -14.45 -0.28
CA ASP A 124 2.47 -15.81 0.25
C ASP A 124 1.73 -16.76 -0.71
N PRO A 125 2.38 -17.83 -1.21
CA PRO A 125 1.71 -18.88 -2.00
C PRO A 125 0.49 -19.50 -1.31
N GLN A 126 0.38 -19.33 0.01
CA GLN A 126 -0.69 -19.86 0.86
C GLN A 126 -1.68 -18.80 1.34
N ALA A 127 -1.57 -17.57 0.85
CA ALA A 127 -2.52 -16.51 1.21
C ALA A 127 -3.95 -16.94 0.87
N ALA A 128 -4.84 -16.84 1.86
CA ALA A 128 -6.27 -17.08 1.65
C ALA A 128 -6.85 -15.97 0.77
N ARG A 129 -7.81 -16.33 -0.09
CA ARG A 129 -8.49 -15.35 -0.92
C ARG A 129 -9.57 -14.65 -0.10
N GLU A 130 -9.49 -13.32 -0.04
CA GLU A 130 -10.59 -12.54 0.52
C GLU A 130 -11.83 -12.69 -0.38
N PRO A 131 -13.03 -12.80 0.21
CA PRO A 131 -14.26 -12.94 -0.55
C PRO A 131 -14.55 -11.66 -1.34
N VAL A 132 -15.03 -11.82 -2.57
CA VAL A 132 -15.59 -10.70 -3.33
C VAL A 132 -16.86 -10.24 -2.61
N LEU A 133 -16.95 -8.94 -2.34
CA LEU A 133 -18.03 -8.34 -1.57
C LEU A 133 -19.07 -7.72 -2.51
N PRO A 134 -20.27 -8.32 -2.65
CA PRO A 134 -21.36 -7.77 -3.45
C PRO A 134 -22.15 -6.72 -2.65
N LEU A 135 -21.46 -5.68 -2.16
CA LEU A 135 -22.07 -4.58 -1.43
C LEU A 135 -21.97 -3.29 -2.23
N ASP A 136 -23.12 -2.68 -2.46
CA ASP A 136 -23.21 -1.35 -3.03
C ASP A 136 -23.45 -0.32 -1.93
N VAL A 137 -22.72 0.79 -1.99
CA VAL A 137 -22.85 1.93 -1.09
C VAL A 137 -23.24 3.14 -1.91
N GLU A 138 -24.46 3.61 -1.67
CA GLU A 138 -24.93 4.86 -2.26
C GLU A 138 -24.45 6.05 -1.40
N LEU A 139 -23.75 6.98 -2.05
CA LEU A 139 -23.28 8.24 -1.49
C LEU A 139 -24.11 9.35 -2.12
N VAL A 140 -25.00 9.94 -1.33
CA VAL A 140 -25.90 11.01 -1.78
C VAL A 140 -25.43 12.34 -1.17
N PRO A 141 -24.97 13.30 -1.98
CA PRO A 141 -24.70 14.65 -1.51
C PRO A 141 -25.97 15.28 -0.93
N ALA A 142 -25.85 15.98 0.19
CA ALA A 142 -27.01 16.63 0.82
C ALA A 142 -27.57 17.78 -0.03
N ASP A 143 -26.70 18.47 -0.76
CA ASP A 143 -27.05 19.69 -1.49
C ASP A 143 -27.70 19.39 -2.84
N ASP A 144 -27.25 18.34 -3.54
CA ASP A 144 -27.77 17.97 -4.85
C ASP A 144 -27.73 16.44 -5.07
N PRO A 145 -28.89 15.76 -4.94
CA PRO A 145 -29.03 14.33 -5.20
C PRO A 145 -28.73 13.91 -6.65
N THR A 146 -28.70 14.82 -7.61
CA THR A 146 -28.34 14.53 -9.01
C THR A 146 -26.91 13.99 -9.12
N TYR A 147 -26.05 14.37 -8.16
CA TYR A 147 -24.69 13.87 -8.04
C TYR A 147 -24.57 12.67 -7.09
N ALA A 148 -25.65 11.93 -6.84
CA ALA A 148 -25.56 10.65 -6.14
C ALA A 148 -24.60 9.69 -6.85
N VAL A 149 -23.74 9.03 -6.08
CA VAL A 149 -22.77 8.05 -6.54
C VAL A 149 -23.11 6.68 -5.98
N LEU A 150 -23.07 5.66 -6.85
CA LEU A 150 -23.15 4.27 -6.41
C LEU A 150 -21.75 3.66 -6.42
N PHE A 151 -21.15 3.47 -5.25
CA PHE A 151 -19.89 2.75 -5.12
C PHE A 151 -20.15 1.25 -4.98
N ARG A 152 -19.60 0.45 -5.90
CA ARG A 152 -19.74 -1.01 -5.90
C ARG A 152 -18.48 -1.68 -5.37
N HIS A 153 -18.58 -2.46 -4.29
CA HIS A 153 -17.42 -3.20 -3.77
C HIS A 153 -16.99 -4.35 -4.67
N GLU A 154 -17.93 -4.98 -5.39
CA GLU A 154 -17.66 -6.18 -6.19
C GLU A 154 -16.49 -6.01 -7.18
N PRO A 155 -16.50 -5.00 -8.10
CA PRO A 155 -15.39 -4.83 -9.04
C PRO A 155 -14.06 -4.44 -8.36
N HIS A 156 -14.11 -3.85 -7.17
CA HIS A 156 -12.91 -3.47 -6.43
C HIS A 156 -12.33 -4.67 -5.67
N THR A 157 -13.18 -5.45 -5.01
CA THR A 157 -12.80 -6.63 -4.19
C THR A 157 -12.56 -7.89 -5.01
N ALA A 158 -12.92 -7.88 -6.30
CA ALA A 158 -12.57 -8.95 -7.23
C ALA A 158 -11.06 -9.15 -7.39
N TRP A 159 -10.26 -8.12 -7.10
CA TRP A 159 -8.82 -8.13 -7.28
C TRP A 159 -8.00 -7.36 -6.24
N LEU A 160 -8.61 -6.47 -5.45
CA LEU A 160 -7.98 -5.76 -4.35
C LEU A 160 -8.47 -6.31 -3.00
N SER A 161 -7.63 -6.19 -1.97
CA SER A 161 -7.99 -6.56 -0.60
C SER A 161 -8.64 -5.41 0.15
N CYS A 162 -9.30 -5.72 1.27
CA CYS A 162 -9.93 -4.74 2.16
C CYS A 162 -8.92 -3.67 2.63
N ALA A 163 -7.68 -4.11 2.91
CA ALA A 163 -6.60 -3.27 3.40
C ALA A 163 -6.07 -2.27 2.35
N ASN A 164 -6.36 -2.47 1.06
CA ASN A 164 -6.03 -1.47 0.04
C ASN A 164 -6.83 -0.17 0.24
N CYS A 165 -8.02 -0.24 0.84
CA CYS A 165 -8.93 0.88 0.99
C CYS A 165 -9.10 1.30 2.46
N HIS A 166 -9.22 0.33 3.37
CA HIS A 166 -9.58 0.57 4.76
C HIS A 166 -8.43 0.33 5.73
N PRO A 167 -8.31 1.14 6.80
CA PRO A 167 -9.01 2.41 7.05
C PRO A 167 -8.31 3.62 6.40
N ALA A 168 -7.25 3.38 5.61
CA ALA A 168 -6.34 4.42 5.15
C ALA A 168 -6.97 5.45 4.19
N ILE A 169 -7.81 4.98 3.26
CA ILE A 169 -8.46 5.85 2.26
C ILE A 169 -9.91 6.15 2.67
N PHE A 170 -10.61 5.15 3.19
CA PHE A 170 -12.01 5.26 3.61
C PHE A 170 -12.20 4.67 5.00
N GLN A 171 -13.10 5.24 5.78
CA GLN A 171 -13.57 4.64 7.02
C GLN A 171 -14.62 3.57 6.72
N MET A 172 -14.66 2.50 7.52
CA MET A 172 -15.69 1.45 7.42
C MET A 172 -17.02 1.91 8.03
N LYS A 173 -17.48 3.11 7.67
CA LYS A 173 -18.72 3.72 8.13
C LYS A 173 -19.25 4.69 7.07
N ARG A 174 -20.46 4.42 6.57
CA ARG A 174 -21.15 5.30 5.61
C ARG A 174 -21.25 6.73 6.17
N GLY A 175 -20.87 7.71 5.35
CA GLY A 175 -20.92 9.13 5.69
C GLY A 175 -19.89 9.60 6.73
N ALA A 176 -18.91 8.77 7.11
CA ALA A 176 -17.84 9.19 8.00
C ALA A 176 -16.79 10.07 7.30
N ASP A 177 -16.62 9.89 5.98
CA ASP A 177 -15.67 10.66 5.17
C ASP A 177 -16.37 11.82 4.45
N THR A 178 -15.74 12.99 4.46
CA THR A 178 -16.16 14.14 3.65
C THR A 178 -15.50 14.07 2.28
N ILE A 179 -16.13 13.37 1.36
CA ILE A 179 -15.65 13.17 -0.02
C ILE A 179 -16.14 14.32 -0.89
N THR A 180 -15.23 15.00 -1.58
CA THR A 180 -15.54 16.07 -2.55
C THR A 180 -14.73 15.87 -3.81
N MET A 181 -15.21 16.38 -4.95
CA MET A 181 -14.46 16.32 -6.22
C MET A 181 -13.11 17.04 -6.11
N ASP A 182 -13.03 18.17 -5.40
CA ASP A 182 -11.76 18.85 -5.14
C ASP A 182 -10.73 17.91 -4.50
N LYS A 183 -11.13 17.19 -3.43
CA LYS A 183 -10.24 16.21 -2.78
C LYS A 183 -9.88 15.04 -3.70
N ILE A 184 -10.80 14.63 -4.57
CA ILE A 184 -10.54 13.59 -5.57
C ILE A 184 -9.50 14.07 -6.57
N THR A 185 -9.60 15.29 -7.09
CA THR A 185 -8.60 15.87 -8.01
C THR A 185 -7.23 16.07 -7.34
N GLU A 186 -7.19 16.30 -6.02
CA GLU A 186 -5.97 16.30 -5.21
C GLU A 186 -5.37 14.90 -4.96
N GLY A 187 -5.99 13.84 -5.47
CA GLY A 187 -5.52 12.46 -5.35
C GLY A 187 -5.92 11.76 -4.05
N LYS A 188 -6.97 12.23 -3.36
CA LYS A 188 -7.57 11.57 -2.19
C LYS A 188 -8.80 10.75 -2.60
N TYR A 189 -9.25 9.86 -1.71
CA TYR A 189 -10.42 9.01 -1.95
C TYR A 189 -10.34 8.27 -3.30
N CYS A 190 -11.33 8.44 -4.17
CA CYS A 190 -11.37 7.84 -5.50
C CYS A 190 -10.12 8.20 -6.35
N GLY A 191 -9.59 9.41 -6.18
CA GLY A 191 -8.43 9.92 -6.92
C GLY A 191 -7.09 9.32 -6.51
N VAL A 192 -7.07 8.47 -5.47
CA VAL A 192 -5.88 7.65 -5.17
C VAL A 192 -5.58 6.73 -6.36
N CYS A 193 -6.62 6.23 -7.05
CA CYS A 193 -6.50 5.30 -8.16
C CYS A 193 -7.03 5.87 -9.50
N HIS A 194 -8.21 6.50 -9.50
CA HIS A 194 -8.84 7.03 -10.71
C HIS A 194 -8.06 8.24 -11.24
N GLY A 195 -7.55 8.14 -12.48
CA GLY A 195 -6.64 9.11 -13.10
C GLY A 195 -5.15 8.76 -13.01
N LYS A 196 -4.80 7.68 -12.30
CA LYS A 196 -3.41 7.18 -12.22
C LYS A 196 -3.27 5.76 -12.76
N VAL A 197 -4.08 4.85 -12.20
CA VAL A 197 -4.06 3.41 -12.54
C VAL A 197 -5.41 2.91 -13.04
N ALA A 198 -6.47 3.71 -12.86
CA ALA A 198 -7.80 3.48 -13.41
C ALA A 198 -8.24 4.69 -14.25
N PHE A 199 -9.38 4.57 -14.92
CA PHE A 199 -9.98 5.64 -15.72
C PHE A 199 -10.11 6.95 -14.93
N SER A 200 -10.11 8.09 -15.64
CA SER A 200 -10.16 9.42 -15.01
C SER A 200 -11.40 9.61 -14.15
N ALA A 201 -11.23 10.27 -12.99
CA ALA A 201 -12.35 10.67 -12.14
C ALA A 201 -13.30 11.69 -12.82
N ASP A 202 -12.88 12.28 -13.95
CA ASP A 202 -13.69 13.22 -14.73
C ASP A 202 -14.76 12.52 -15.60
N ALA A 203 -14.75 11.19 -15.68
CA ALA A 203 -15.79 10.43 -16.37
C ALA A 203 -17.08 10.37 -15.53
N CYS A 204 -17.76 11.52 -15.38
CA CYS A 204 -18.82 11.75 -14.38
C CYS A 204 -19.88 10.65 -14.36
N ALA A 205 -20.39 10.26 -15.53
CA ALA A 205 -21.46 9.28 -15.69
C ALA A 205 -21.09 7.87 -15.21
N ARG A 206 -19.80 7.54 -15.06
CA ARG A 206 -19.36 6.23 -14.55
C ARG A 206 -19.61 6.04 -13.06
N CYS A 207 -19.70 7.15 -12.31
CA CYS A 207 -19.95 7.16 -10.87
C CYS A 207 -21.34 7.72 -10.56
N HIS A 208 -21.68 8.85 -11.18
CA HIS A 208 -22.95 9.53 -11.02
C HIS A 208 -23.99 8.93 -11.96
N GLN A 209 -24.61 7.83 -11.56
CA GLN A 209 -25.50 7.05 -12.45
C GLN A 209 -26.69 7.84 -12.96
N ALA A 210 -27.18 8.82 -12.20
CA ALA A 210 -28.23 9.73 -12.65
C ALA A 210 -27.80 10.63 -13.83
N MET A 211 -26.50 10.79 -14.07
CA MET A 211 -25.93 11.54 -15.19
C MET A 211 -25.67 10.69 -16.43
N ALA A 212 -25.74 9.36 -16.32
CA ALA A 212 -25.63 8.48 -17.48
C ALA A 212 -26.89 8.65 -18.35
N THR A 213 -26.73 9.19 -19.55
CA THR A 213 -27.83 9.24 -20.53
C THR A 213 -28.13 7.80 -20.98
N PRO A 214 -29.41 7.39 -21.10
CA PRO A 214 -29.77 6.06 -21.58
C PRO A 214 -29.28 5.77 -23.00
#